data_AF-A0A379VSD1-F1
#
_entry.id   AF-A0A379VSD1-F1
#
_cell.length_a   1.000
_cell.length_b   1.000
_cell.length_c   1.000
_cell.angle_alpha   90.00
_cell.angle_beta   90.00
_cell.angle_gamma   90.00
#
_symmetry.space_group_name_H-M   'P 1'
#
loop_
_entity.id
_entity.type
_entity.pdbx_description
1 polymer ?
#
loop_
_entity_poly.entity_id
_entity_poly.type
_entity_poly.pdbx_seq_one_letter_code
_entity_poly.pdbx_strand_id
1 'polypeptide(L)'
;MIPAIIWLYWTGDTTWGTVLLVWSAVVGTLDNVIRPVLIRMGADLPLLLILSGVIGGLIAFGMIGLFIGPVLLAVTWRLFLRMGT
;
A
#
# COMPACT_ATOMS: atom_id res chain seq x y z
N MET A 1 8.15 12.12 -13.04
CA MET A 1 9.51 12.69 -12.91
C MET A 1 10.25 12.77 -14.26
N ILE A 2 10.10 11.78 -15.15
CA ILE A 2 10.82 11.69 -16.45
C ILE A 2 10.67 12.94 -17.38
N PRO A 3 9.48 13.55 -17.56
CA PRO A 3 9.34 14.73 -18.45
C PRO A 3 10.07 15.98 -17.95
N ALA A 4 10.15 16.16 -16.63
CA ALA A 4 10.82 17.30 -16.00
C ALA A 4 12.35 17.23 -16.12
N ILE A 5 12.92 16.01 -16.07
CA ILE A 5 14.35 15.78 -16.30
C ILE A 5 14.71 16.15 -17.74
N ILE A 6 13.90 15.70 -18.72
CA ILE A 6 14.12 16.00 -20.15
C ILE A 6 14.06 17.50 -20.41
N TRP A 7 13.09 18.21 -19.81
CA TRP A 7 12.95 19.65 -19.93
C TRP A 7 14.18 20.41 -19.38
N LEU A 8 14.69 19.99 -18.23
CA LEU A 8 15.85 20.63 -17.62
C LEU A 8 17.13 20.48 -18.44
N TYR A 9 17.34 19.29 -19.01
CA TYR A 9 18.43 19.05 -19.95
C TYR A 9 18.29 19.89 -21.23
N TRP A 10 17.06 20.18 -21.66
CA TRP A 10 16.81 21.00 -22.84
C TRP A 10 16.99 22.51 -22.59
N THR A 11 16.85 22.95 -21.34
CA THR A 11 17.03 24.35 -20.93
C THR A 11 18.50 24.70 -20.63
N GLY A 12 19.42 23.72 -20.72
CA GLY A 12 20.87 23.91 -20.52
C GLY A 12 21.35 23.76 -19.07
N ASP A 13 20.43 23.56 -18.12
CA ASP A 13 20.73 23.36 -16.69
C ASP A 13 21.09 21.89 -16.40
N THR A 14 22.18 21.44 -16.99
CA THR A 14 22.70 20.06 -16.91
C THR A 14 22.93 19.59 -15.46
N THR A 15 23.39 20.50 -14.58
CA THR A 15 23.66 20.21 -13.17
C THR A 15 22.37 19.82 -12.44
N TRP A 16 21.32 20.63 -12.57
CA TRP A 16 20.02 20.38 -11.94
C TRP A 16 19.31 19.17 -12.57
N GLY A 17 19.50 18.94 -13.88
CA GLY A 17 18.99 17.75 -14.58
C GLY A 17 19.61 16.47 -14.04
N THR A 18 20.92 16.47 -13.78
CA THR A 18 21.63 15.31 -13.20
C THR A 18 21.19 15.04 -11.76
N VAL A 19 21.04 16.09 -10.94
CA VAL A 19 20.53 15.97 -9.56
C VAL A 19 19.12 15.36 -9.55
N LEU A 20 18.21 15.84 -10.40
CA LEU A 20 16.85 15.30 -10.49
C LEU A 20 16.82 13.86 -11.02
N LEU A 21 17.75 13.49 -11.90
CA LEU A 21 17.88 12.13 -12.42
C LEU A 21 18.31 11.16 -11.31
N VAL A 22 19.37 11.50 -10.56
CA VAL A 22 19.84 10.70 -9.42
C VAL A 22 18.76 10.62 -8.34
N TRP A 23 18.10 11.74 -8.01
CA TRP A 23 17.00 11.77 -7.05
C TRP A 23 15.83 10.89 -7.49
N SER A 24 15.43 10.95 -8.77
CA SER A 24 14.35 10.12 -9.31
C SER A 24 14.70 8.63 -9.32
N ALA A 25 15.97 8.27 -9.48
CA ALA A 25 16.41 6.87 -9.37
C ALA A 25 16.29 6.36 -7.92
N VAL A 26 16.66 7.17 -6.93
CA VAL A 26 16.53 6.82 -5.50
C VAL A 26 15.07 6.76 -5.06
N VAL A 27 14.27 7.77 -5.40
CA VAL A 27 12.84 7.79 -5.05
C VAL A 27 12.07 6.71 -5.82
N GLY A 28 12.37 6.53 -7.10
CA GLY A 28 11.76 5.48 -7.91
C GLY A 28 12.05 4.08 -7.37
N THR A 29 13.26 3.81 -6.88
CA THR A 29 13.59 2.52 -6.25
C THR A 29 12.88 2.35 -4.90
N LEU A 30 12.82 3.40 -4.08
CA LEU A 30 12.06 3.39 -2.82
C LEU A 30 10.57 3.12 -3.06
N ASP A 31 9.94 3.81 -4.00
CA ASP A 31 8.52 3.62 -4.32
C ASP A 31 8.24 2.23 -4.93
N ASN A 32 9.19 1.67 -5.69
CA ASN A 32 9.09 0.33 -6.26
C ASN A 32 9.36 -0.80 -5.25
N VAL A 33 9.90 -0.52 -4.06
CA VAL A 33 10.17 -1.52 -3.01
C VAL A 33 9.19 -1.39 -1.85
N ILE A 34 8.96 -0.17 -1.35
CA ILE A 34 8.06 0.09 -0.22
C ILE A 34 6.62 -0.27 -0.59
N ARG A 35 6.18 0.09 -1.81
CA ARG A 35 4.83 -0.21 -2.28
C ARG A 35 4.53 -1.71 -2.32
N PRO A 36 5.34 -2.60 -2.95
CA PRO A 36 5.08 -4.03 -2.90
C PRO A 36 5.29 -4.63 -1.50
N VAL A 37 6.16 -4.09 -0.65
CA VAL A 37 6.30 -4.59 0.74
C VAL A 37 5.04 -4.28 1.57
N LEU A 38 4.53 -3.05 1.51
CA LEU A 38 3.26 -2.69 2.16
C LEU A 38 2.07 -3.47 1.59
N ILE A 39 2.01 -3.64 0.25
CA ILE A 39 0.94 -4.40 -0.39
C ILE A 39 1.06 -5.89 -0.06
N ARG A 40 2.25 -6.48 -0.01
CA ARG A 40 2.45 -7.88 0.41
C ARG A 40 2.04 -8.12 1.85
N MET A 41 2.26 -7.15 2.74
CA MET A 41 1.77 -7.22 4.12
C MET A 41 0.23 -7.12 4.20
N GLY A 42 -0.41 -6.42 3.26
CA GLY A 42 -1.87 -6.25 3.19
C GLY A 42 -2.62 -7.28 2.33
N ALA A 43 -1.94 -7.99 1.43
CA ALA A 43 -2.56 -8.86 0.43
C ALA A 43 -2.99 -10.25 0.95
N ASP A 44 -2.52 -10.65 2.13
CA ASP A 44 -2.93 -11.94 2.73
C ASP A 44 -4.33 -11.88 3.37
N LEU A 45 -4.91 -10.69 3.50
CA LEU A 45 -6.31 -10.53 3.88
C LEU A 45 -7.10 -10.19 2.62
N PRO A 46 -7.74 -11.20 1.98
CA PRO A 46 -8.50 -10.97 0.77
C PRO A 46 -9.51 -9.84 1.03
N LEU A 47 -9.59 -8.88 0.11
CA LEU A 47 -10.49 -7.73 0.18
C LEU A 47 -11.92 -8.16 0.54
N LEU A 48 -12.33 -9.35 0.07
CA LEU A 48 -13.61 -9.98 0.37
C LEU A 48 -13.84 -10.21 1.88
N LEU A 49 -12.80 -10.59 2.64
CA LEU A 49 -12.86 -10.76 4.09
C LEU A 49 -13.03 -9.41 4.80
N ILE A 50 -12.36 -8.37 4.30
CA ILE A 50 -12.51 -7.01 4.82
C ILE A 50 -13.92 -6.51 4.55
N LEU A 51 -14.42 -6.65 3.31
CA LEU A 51 -15.75 -6.16 2.95
C LEU A 51 -16.85 -6.94 3.69
N SER A 52 -16.74 -8.26 3.80
CA SER A 52 -17.65 -9.07 4.61
C SER A 52 -17.60 -8.69 6.08
N GLY A 53 -16.42 -8.35 6.62
CA GLY A 53 -16.28 -7.83 7.98
C GLY A 53 -16.85 -6.44 8.19
N VAL A 54 -16.71 -5.54 7.23
CA VAL A 54 -17.32 -4.21 7.28
C VAL A 54 -18.85 -4.36 7.26
N ILE A 55 -19.40 -5.15 6.34
CA ILE A 55 -20.85 -5.36 6.19
C ILE A 55 -21.42 -6.08 7.42
N GLY A 56 -20.80 -7.19 7.84
CA GLY A 56 -21.23 -7.96 9.00
C GLY A 56 -21.09 -7.18 10.31
N GLY A 57 -20.00 -6.42 10.46
CA GLY A 57 -19.79 -5.54 11.60
C GLY A 57 -20.83 -4.41 11.66
N LEU A 58 -21.12 -3.77 10.54
CA LEU A 58 -22.14 -2.73 10.44
C LEU A 58 -23.52 -3.24 10.85
N ILE A 59 -23.89 -4.46 10.44
CA ILE A 59 -25.16 -5.08 10.80
C ILE A 59 -25.21 -5.45 12.29
N ALA A 60 -24.10 -5.96 12.85
CA ALA A 60 -24.05 -6.46 14.24
C ALA A 60 -23.88 -5.35 15.30
N PHE A 61 -23.07 -4.33 15.02
CA PHE A 61 -22.67 -3.30 15.99
C PHE A 61 -22.88 -1.85 15.49
N GLY A 62 -23.54 -1.65 14.35
CA GLY A 62 -23.76 -0.33 13.76
C GLY A 62 -22.45 0.32 13.29
N MET A 63 -22.34 1.66 13.36
CA MET A 63 -21.16 2.40 12.88
C MET A 63 -19.84 1.94 13.50
N ILE A 64 -19.85 1.54 14.77
CA ILE A 64 -18.64 1.06 15.47
C ILE A 64 -18.15 -0.26 14.85
N GLY A 65 -19.09 -1.09 14.39
CA GLY A 65 -18.82 -2.35 13.73
C GLY A 65 -18.06 -2.22 12.40
N LEU A 66 -18.07 -1.04 11.78
CA LEU A 66 -17.27 -0.76 10.57
C LEU A 66 -15.76 -0.92 10.83
N PHE A 67 -15.32 -0.65 12.06
CA PHE A 67 -13.92 -0.80 12.50
C PHE A 67 -13.70 -2.16 13.17
N ILE A 68 -14.62 -2.60 14.03
CA ILE A 68 -14.48 -3.82 14.81
C ILE A 68 -14.59 -5.08 13.95
N GLY A 69 -15.53 -5.11 12.99
CA GLY A 69 -15.83 -6.29 12.17
C GLY A 69 -14.63 -6.80 11.35
N PRO A 70 -13.97 -5.95 10.54
CA PRO A 70 -12.79 -6.34 9.77
C PRO A 70 -11.63 -6.81 10.65
N VAL A 71 -11.42 -6.15 11.80
CA VAL A 71 -10.32 -6.49 12.73
C VAL A 71 -10.53 -7.86 13.35
N LEU A 72 -11.76 -8.17 13.81
CA LEU A 72 -12.07 -9.48 14.39
C LEU A 72 -11.90 -10.62 13.39
N LEU A 73 -12.40 -10.46 12.16
CA LEU A 73 -12.25 -11.47 11.11
C LEU A 73 -10.79 -11.63 10.68
N ALA A 74 -10.05 -10.53 10.58
CA ALA A 74 -8.63 -10.54 10.27
C ALA A 74 -7.81 -11.36 11.27
N VAL A 75 -8.04 -11.13 12.57
CA VAL A 75 -7.36 -11.84 13.65
C VAL A 75 -7.76 -13.32 13.65
N THR A 76 -9.06 -13.61 13.53
CA THR A 76 -9.57 -14.99 13.52
C THR A 76 -9.00 -15.79 12.35
N TRP A 77 -8.97 -15.19 11.16
CA TRP A 77 -8.38 -15.80 9.96
C TRP A 77 -6.89 -16.08 10.12
N ARG A 78 -6.11 -15.12 10.64
CA ARG A 78 -4.69 -15.32 10.90
C ARG A 78 -4.42 -16.38 11.97
N LEU A 79 -5.24 -16.45 13.02
CA LEU A 79 -5.13 -17.47 14.06
C LEU A 79 -5.47 -18.88 13.51
N PHE A 80 -6.54 -18.98 12.73
CA PHE A 80 -6.97 -20.24 12.11
C PHE A 80 -5.91 -20.80 11.15
N LEU A 81 -5.37 -19.94 10.27
CA LEU A 81 -4.29 -20.33 9.36
C LEU A 81 -3.02 -20.77 10.10
N ARG A 82 -2.71 -20.16 11.24
CA ARG A 82 -1.53 -20.50 12.04
C ARG A 82 -1.69 -21.77 12.89
N MET A 83 -2.92 -22.20 13.18
CA MET A 83 -3.19 -23.49 13.86
C MET A 83 -3.20 -24.68 12.91
N GLY A 84 -3.35 -24.47 11.60
CA GLY A 84 -3.47 -25.54 10.60
C GLY A 84 -2.16 -26.01 9.94
N THR A 85 -1.02 -25.43 10.32
CA THR A 85 0.35 -25.78 9.88
C THR A 85 1.19 -26.18 11.07
#